data_AF-A0AAW8JTJ1-F1
#
_entry.id   AF-A0AAW8JTJ1-F1
#
_cell.length_a   1.000
_cell.length_b   1.000
_cell.length_c   1.000
_cell.angle_alpha   90.00
_cell.angle_beta   90.00
_cell.angle_gamma   90.00
#
_symmetry.space_group_name_H-M   'P 1'
#
loop_
_entity.id
_entity.type
_entity.pdbx_description
1 polymer ?
#
loop_
_entity_poly.entity_id
_entity_poly.type
_entity_poly.pdbx_seq_one_letter_code
_entity_poly.pdbx_strand_id
1 'polypeptide(L)'
;MLKETGRVYNKYEHRNTLEGILYRMRTGIQWRDLPERFGRWNSVFKRFNLWSKKGVLQKWFQSISSDNDPEWLFIDGSIVKAHQDSSGAASSSDEAIGKSRGGSSTKIHLAVDSGGLPVYFEISGGQINDIGYVKKTDAETQVLFEFIAHRYESGSLIITANHPFSAWDQIFPDSMMTVAAIDRLIHHATIIELEGESYRKQHQLKQAGSRKNEKT
;
A
#
# COMPACT_ATOMS: atom_id res chain seq x y z
N MET A 1 -22.85 17.90 9.04
CA MET A 1 -23.10 16.63 8.31
C MET A 1 -24.03 15.62 9.01
N LEU A 2 -24.17 15.56 10.35
CA LEU A 2 -25.05 14.56 11.00
C LEU A 2 -26.47 15.06 11.36
N LYS A 3 -26.72 16.38 11.38
CA LYS A 3 -28.02 16.95 11.79
C LYS A 3 -29.15 16.84 10.75
N GLU A 4 -28.83 16.48 9.50
CA GLU A 4 -29.81 16.51 8.39
C GLU A 4 -30.51 15.17 8.11
N THR A 5 -30.12 14.08 8.76
CA THR A 5 -30.57 12.72 8.37
C THR A 5 -31.74 12.16 9.18
N GLY A 6 -32.26 12.90 10.17
CA GLY A 6 -33.38 12.44 11.01
C GLY A 6 -33.10 11.20 11.87
N ARG A 7 -31.86 10.67 11.86
CA ARG A 7 -31.44 9.56 12.73
C ARG A 7 -30.88 10.13 14.02
N VAL A 8 -31.47 9.75 15.16
CA VAL A 8 -30.92 10.06 16.49
C VAL A 8 -29.48 9.54 16.56
N TYR A 9 -28.55 10.44 16.87
CA TYR A 9 -27.13 10.09 17.03
C TYR A 9 -26.95 9.20 18.26
N ASN A 10 -26.88 7.88 18.07
CA ASN A 10 -26.60 6.93 19.14
C ASN A 10 -25.10 6.63 19.18
N LYS A 11 -24.39 7.31 20.09
CA LYS A 11 -22.93 7.17 20.28
C LYS A 11 -22.50 5.72 20.55
N TYR A 12 -23.31 4.96 21.29
CA TYR A 12 -23.00 3.58 21.68
C TYR A 12 -23.09 2.63 20.48
N GLU A 13 -24.14 2.74 19.67
CA GLU A 13 -24.30 1.93 18.46
C GLU A 13 -23.21 2.22 17.41
N HIS A 14 -22.82 3.48 17.27
CA HIS A 14 -21.72 3.86 16.36
C HIS A 14 -20.39 3.28 16.81
N ARG A 15 -20.09 3.34 18.11
CA ARG A 15 -18.88 2.73 18.68
C ARG A 15 -18.87 1.22 18.47
N ASN A 16 -19.93 0.51 18.85
CA ASN A 16 -19.98 -0.95 18.69
C ASN A 16 -19.88 -1.39 17.23
N THR A 17 -20.47 -0.62 16.31
CA THR A 17 -20.33 -0.88 14.88
C THR A 17 -18.88 -0.72 14.41
N LEU A 18 -18.20 0.36 14.82
CA LEU A 18 -16.79 0.58 14.49
C LEU A 18 -15.90 -0.51 15.10
N GLU A 19 -16.07 -0.83 16.37
CA GLU A 19 -15.33 -1.89 17.07
C GLU A 19 -15.53 -3.25 16.38
N GLY A 20 -16.75 -3.55 15.91
CA GLY A 20 -17.03 -4.75 15.13
C GLY A 20 -16.28 -4.79 13.79
N ILE A 21 -16.20 -3.65 13.09
CA ILE A 21 -15.41 -3.53 11.85
C ILE A 21 -13.93 -3.77 12.15
N LEU A 22 -13.37 -3.10 13.16
CA LEU A 22 -11.97 -3.23 13.56
C LEU A 22 -11.65 -4.66 14.02
N TYR A 23 -12.55 -5.29 14.78
CA TYR A 23 -12.40 -6.68 15.19
C TYR A 23 -12.30 -7.61 13.99
N ARG A 24 -13.21 -7.47 13.01
CA ARG A 24 -13.15 -8.26 11.77
C ARG A 24 -11.86 -8.01 11.01
N MET A 25 -11.42 -6.75 10.88
CA MET A 25 -10.18 -6.40 10.18
C MET A 25 -8.95 -7.02 10.84
N ARG A 26 -8.88 -6.98 12.18
CA ARG A 26 -7.76 -7.51 12.96
C ARG A 26 -7.68 -9.03 12.97
N THR A 27 -8.83 -9.71 12.97
CA THR A 27 -8.91 -11.18 13.15
C THR A 27 -9.12 -11.95 11.85
N GLY A 28 -9.61 -11.29 10.80
CA GLY A 28 -9.90 -11.93 9.52
C GLY A 28 -11.14 -12.86 9.53
N ILE A 29 -11.91 -12.89 10.61
CA ILE A 29 -13.10 -13.76 10.70
C ILE A 29 -14.13 -13.44 9.61
N GLN A 30 -14.97 -14.43 9.29
CA GLN A 30 -16.10 -14.19 8.40
C GLN A 30 -17.07 -13.19 9.04
N TRP A 31 -17.71 -12.35 8.23
CA TRP A 31 -18.67 -11.36 8.75
C TRP A 31 -19.79 -12.03 9.56
N ARG A 32 -20.27 -13.20 9.12
CA ARG A 32 -21.34 -13.95 9.78
C ARG A 32 -20.97 -14.43 11.19
N ASP A 33 -19.68 -14.56 11.47
CA ASP A 33 -19.13 -15.05 12.73
C ASP A 33 -18.76 -13.91 13.69
N LEU A 34 -19.14 -12.66 13.36
CA LEU A 34 -18.85 -11.51 14.20
C LEU A 34 -19.50 -11.67 15.59
N PRO A 35 -18.75 -11.49 16.69
CA PRO A 35 -19.31 -11.63 18.04
C PRO A 35 -20.52 -10.73 18.28
N GLU A 36 -21.58 -11.29 18.87
CA GLU A 36 -22.87 -10.62 19.05
C GLU A 36 -22.78 -9.31 19.86
N ARG A 37 -21.75 -9.15 20.71
CA ARG A 37 -21.47 -7.91 21.45
C ARG A 37 -21.31 -6.67 20.56
N PHE A 38 -20.94 -6.86 19.29
CA PHE A 38 -20.81 -5.76 18.31
C PHE A 38 -22.13 -5.45 17.57
N GLY A 39 -23.19 -6.21 17.86
CA GLY A 39 -24.49 -6.13 17.19
C GLY A 39 -24.62 -7.10 16.02
N ARG A 40 -25.73 -7.00 15.29
CA ARG A 40 -26.03 -7.88 14.15
C ARG A 40 -24.98 -7.71 13.05
N TRP A 41 -24.32 -8.79 12.67
CA TRP A 41 -23.25 -8.77 11.65
C TRP A 41 -23.65 -8.06 10.36
N ASN A 42 -24.88 -8.27 9.88
CA ASN A 42 -25.36 -7.69 8.62
C ASN A 42 -25.45 -6.15 8.70
N SER A 43 -25.80 -5.62 9.87
CA SER A 43 -25.82 -4.18 10.11
C SER A 43 -24.41 -3.60 10.08
N VAL A 44 -23.45 -4.30 10.71
CA VAL A 44 -22.04 -3.91 10.73
C VAL A 44 -21.44 -3.94 9.31
N PHE A 45 -21.66 -5.04 8.57
CA PHE A 45 -21.22 -5.17 7.19
C PHE A 45 -21.83 -4.11 6.25
N LYS A 46 -23.14 -3.86 6.34
CA LYS A 46 -23.79 -2.80 5.54
C LYS A 46 -23.19 -1.43 5.84
N ARG A 47 -22.89 -1.14 7.11
CA ARG A 47 -22.23 0.12 7.50
C ARG A 47 -20.83 0.20 6.94
N PHE A 48 -20.03 -0.86 7.08
CA PHE A 48 -18.69 -0.95 6.51
C PHE A 48 -18.71 -0.68 5.00
N ASN A 49 -19.55 -1.39 4.25
CA ASN A 49 -19.65 -1.25 2.80
C ASN A 49 -20.08 0.17 2.40
N LEU A 50 -21.05 0.76 3.11
CA LEU A 50 -21.47 2.15 2.90
C LEU A 50 -20.32 3.14 3.16
N TRP A 51 -19.58 2.97 4.25
CA TRP A 51 -18.46 3.84 4.63
C TRP A 51 -17.28 3.71 3.67
N SER A 52 -16.96 2.48 3.24
CA SER A 52 -15.95 2.21 2.22
C SER A 52 -16.30 2.92 0.91
N LYS A 53 -17.54 2.79 0.43
CA LYS A 53 -18.00 3.48 -0.79
C LYS A 53 -17.99 5.00 -0.67
N LYS A 54 -18.22 5.53 0.54
CA LYS A 54 -18.20 6.98 0.82
C LYS A 54 -16.80 7.54 1.13
N GLY A 55 -15.76 6.69 1.14
CA GLY A 55 -14.41 7.11 1.48
C GLY A 55 -14.23 7.52 2.95
N VAL A 56 -15.13 7.10 3.86
CA VAL A 56 -15.12 7.57 5.27
C VAL A 56 -13.86 7.10 6.00
N LEU A 57 -13.46 5.85 5.79
CA LEU A 57 -12.27 5.28 6.42
C LEU A 57 -11.00 5.97 5.92
N GLN A 58 -10.94 6.28 4.62
CA GLN A 58 -9.84 7.02 4.00
C GLN A 58 -9.75 8.43 4.58
N LYS A 59 -10.87 9.12 4.77
CA LYS A 59 -10.89 10.45 5.41
C LYS A 59 -10.41 10.42 6.86
N TRP A 60 -10.79 9.39 7.62
CA TRP A 60 -10.28 9.22 8.98
C TRP A 60 -8.79 8.95 9.00
N PHE A 61 -8.32 8.05 8.13
CA PHE A 61 -6.90 7.78 7.98
C PHE A 61 -6.12 9.06 7.68
N GLN A 62 -6.53 9.83 6.66
CA GLN A 62 -5.90 11.11 6.30
C GLN A 62 -5.90 12.10 7.47
N SER A 63 -7.01 12.20 8.20
CA SER A 63 -7.12 13.12 9.34
C SER A 63 -6.28 12.71 10.55
N ILE A 64 -5.99 11.42 10.73
CA ILE A 64 -5.11 10.94 11.80
C ILE A 64 -3.65 11.07 11.37
N SER A 65 -3.37 10.79 10.10
CA SER A 65 -2.04 10.87 9.50
C SER A 65 -1.49 12.29 9.42
N SER A 66 -2.32 13.33 9.58
CA SER A 66 -1.86 14.72 9.56
C SER A 66 -1.04 15.10 10.80
N ASP A 67 -1.10 14.32 11.87
CA ASP A 67 -0.35 14.51 13.12
C ASP A 67 0.88 13.58 13.17
N ASN A 68 1.54 13.39 12.02
CA ASN A 68 2.72 12.54 11.90
C ASN A 68 3.98 13.27 12.35
N ASP A 69 4.99 12.50 12.74
CA ASP A 69 6.34 13.02 12.98
C ASP A 69 7.21 12.90 11.71
N PRO A 70 7.49 14.03 11.03
CA PRO A 70 8.13 14.03 9.72
C PRO A 70 9.66 13.87 9.77
N GLU A 71 10.27 13.64 10.94
CA GLU A 71 11.73 13.51 11.07
C GLU A 71 12.29 12.42 10.13
N TRP A 72 11.56 11.31 10.03
CA TRP A 72 11.88 10.20 9.14
C TRP A 72 10.62 9.73 8.43
N LEU A 73 10.75 9.45 7.13
CA LEU A 73 9.70 8.82 6.34
C LEU A 73 10.25 7.54 5.73
N PHE A 74 9.67 6.40 6.10
CA PHE A 74 10.03 5.11 5.53
C PHE A 74 8.94 4.67 4.56
N ILE A 75 9.33 4.24 3.36
CA ILE A 75 8.41 3.71 2.35
C ILE A 75 8.82 2.27 2.06
N ASP A 76 7.88 1.35 2.19
CA ASP A 76 8.08 -0.05 1.82
C ASP A 76 6.84 -0.65 1.13
N GLY A 77 7.07 -1.63 0.28
CA GLY A 77 6.04 -2.29 -0.52
C GLY A 77 5.90 -3.78 -0.19
N SER A 78 4.74 -4.19 0.32
CA SER A 78 4.42 -5.59 0.59
C SER A 78 3.53 -6.21 -0.50
N ILE A 79 3.94 -7.37 -1.05
CA ILE A 79 3.18 -8.07 -2.09
C ILE A 79 2.27 -9.14 -1.47
N VAL A 80 0.98 -9.05 -1.81
CA VAL A 80 -0.06 -10.00 -1.43
C VAL A 80 -0.56 -10.72 -2.69
N LYS A 81 -0.68 -12.04 -2.63
CA LYS A 81 -1.22 -12.83 -3.74
C LYS A 81 -2.72 -12.53 -3.90
N ALA A 82 -3.15 -12.27 -5.13
CA ALA A 82 -4.56 -12.08 -5.40
C ALA A 82 -5.31 -13.41 -5.12
N HIS A 83 -6.47 -13.31 -4.47
CA HIS A 83 -7.33 -14.49 -4.30
C HIS A 83 -7.78 -14.99 -5.68
N GLN A 84 -7.94 -16.31 -5.83
CA GLN A 84 -8.32 -16.90 -7.13
C GLN A 84 -9.62 -16.28 -7.68
N ASP A 85 -10.59 -16.02 -6.81
CA ASP A 85 -11.88 -15.41 -7.13
C ASP A 85 -11.80 -13.89 -7.40
N SER A 86 -10.67 -13.25 -7.14
CA SER A 86 -10.44 -11.83 -7.43
C SER A 86 -10.01 -11.58 -8.88
N SER A 87 -9.60 -12.62 -9.61
CA SER A 87 -8.99 -12.49 -10.94
C SER A 87 -9.94 -12.72 -12.12
N GLY A 88 -11.24 -12.91 -11.87
CA GLY A 88 -12.21 -13.35 -12.88
C GLY A 88 -13.20 -12.29 -13.38
N ALA A 89 -13.38 -11.16 -12.69
CA ALA A 89 -14.31 -10.12 -13.10
C ALA A 89 -13.65 -9.20 -14.13
N ALA A 90 -14.14 -9.23 -15.37
CA ALA A 90 -13.68 -8.29 -16.40
C ALA A 90 -14.27 -6.90 -16.10
N SER A 91 -13.47 -6.01 -15.54
CA SER A 91 -13.75 -4.58 -15.44
C SER A 91 -12.74 -3.81 -16.29
N SER A 92 -13.12 -2.63 -16.75
CA SER A 92 -12.19 -1.68 -17.38
C SER A 92 -11.39 -0.86 -16.37
N SER A 93 -11.64 -1.08 -15.07
CA SER A 93 -10.99 -0.36 -13.97
C SER A 93 -9.72 -1.09 -13.56
N ASP A 94 -8.70 -0.33 -13.15
CA ASP A 94 -7.51 -0.93 -12.55
C ASP A 94 -7.85 -1.46 -11.15
N GLU A 95 -7.96 -2.78 -11.04
CA GLU A 95 -8.22 -3.49 -9.77
C GLU A 95 -6.96 -3.60 -8.89
N ALA A 96 -5.86 -2.96 -9.29
CA ALA A 96 -4.56 -3.05 -8.65
C ALA A 96 -4.06 -4.50 -8.54
N ILE A 97 -4.39 -5.32 -9.54
CA ILE A 97 -3.91 -6.69 -9.68
C ILE A 97 -3.06 -6.74 -10.93
N GLY A 98 -1.81 -7.16 -10.75
CA GLY A 98 -0.90 -7.30 -11.87
C GLY A 98 -0.20 -8.65 -11.89
N LYS A 99 0.22 -9.05 -13.10
CA LYS A 99 0.79 -10.36 -13.37
C LYS A 99 2.30 -10.30 -13.22
N SER A 100 2.83 -11.20 -12.38
CA SER A 100 4.25 -11.45 -12.25
C SER A 100 4.55 -12.94 -12.49
N ARG A 101 5.83 -13.33 -12.40
CA ARG A 101 6.24 -14.74 -12.43
C ARG A 101 5.58 -15.59 -11.33
N GLY A 102 5.10 -14.99 -10.24
CA GLY A 102 4.38 -15.67 -9.15
C GLY A 102 2.86 -15.78 -9.34
N GLY A 103 2.34 -15.34 -10.49
CA GLY A 103 0.91 -15.22 -10.77
C GLY A 103 0.37 -13.81 -10.50
N SER A 104 -0.95 -13.71 -10.38
CA SER A 104 -1.66 -12.45 -10.10
C SER A 104 -1.44 -12.01 -8.65
N SER A 105 -1.01 -10.77 -8.48
CA SER A 105 -0.67 -10.20 -7.17
C SER A 105 -0.92 -8.72 -7.12
N THR A 106 -1.08 -8.22 -5.90
CA THR A 106 -1.24 -6.82 -5.55
C THR A 106 -0.07 -6.42 -4.66
N LYS A 107 0.41 -5.19 -4.78
CA LYS A 107 1.39 -4.61 -3.87
C LYS A 107 0.74 -3.47 -3.08
N ILE A 108 0.90 -3.52 -1.77
CA ILE A 108 0.53 -2.47 -0.84
C ILE A 108 1.80 -1.67 -0.56
N HIS A 109 1.84 -0.44 -1.04
CA HIS A 109 2.86 0.55 -0.69
C HIS A 109 2.43 1.25 0.58
N LEU A 110 3.31 1.32 1.56
CA LEU A 110 3.04 1.93 2.86
C LEU A 110 4.16 2.91 3.16
N ALA A 111 3.80 4.17 3.41
CA ALA A 111 4.67 5.15 4.02
C ALA A 111 4.36 5.24 5.51
N VAL A 112 5.40 5.23 6.35
CA VAL A 112 5.30 5.38 7.80
C VAL A 112 6.22 6.49 8.29
N ASP A 113 5.78 7.17 9.34
CA ASP A 113 6.55 8.21 10.02
C ASP A 113 7.68 7.64 10.88
N SER A 114 8.39 8.52 11.62
CA SER A 114 9.49 8.14 12.51
C SER A 114 9.08 7.15 13.61
N GLY A 115 7.81 7.17 14.03
CA GLY A 115 7.23 6.26 15.01
C GLY A 115 6.76 4.93 14.40
N GLY A 116 6.87 4.75 13.09
CA GLY A 116 6.34 3.60 12.36
C GLY A 116 4.82 3.63 12.17
N LEU A 117 4.17 4.79 12.36
CA LEU A 117 2.75 4.96 12.13
C LEU A 117 2.47 5.21 10.64
N PRO A 118 1.51 4.51 10.03
CA PRO A 118 1.09 4.74 8.65
C PRO A 118 0.67 6.19 8.38
N VAL A 119 1.30 6.83 7.40
CA VAL A 119 0.95 8.19 6.95
C VAL A 119 0.34 8.22 5.55
N TYR A 120 0.70 7.25 4.72
CA TYR A 120 0.14 7.07 3.39
C TYR A 120 0.16 5.60 3.03
N PHE A 121 -0.86 5.13 2.30
CA PHE A 121 -0.82 3.82 1.70
C PHE A 121 -1.50 3.84 0.35
N GLU A 122 -1.04 2.97 -0.55
CA GLU A 122 -1.61 2.88 -1.87
C GLU A 122 -1.40 1.48 -2.46
N ILE A 123 -2.29 1.08 -3.37
CA ILE A 123 -2.41 -0.30 -3.83
C ILE A 123 -2.19 -0.35 -5.34
N SER A 124 -1.22 -1.17 -5.78
CA SER A 124 -0.81 -1.31 -7.18
C SER A 124 -0.74 -2.78 -7.62
N GLY A 125 -0.56 -3.02 -8.92
CA GLY A 125 -0.20 -4.35 -9.41
C GLY A 125 1.12 -4.85 -8.82
N GLY A 126 1.19 -6.13 -8.44
CA GLY A 126 2.31 -6.67 -7.66
C GLY A 126 3.70 -6.65 -8.32
N GLN A 127 3.76 -6.44 -9.64
CA GLN A 127 4.99 -6.27 -10.42
C GLN A 127 5.58 -4.86 -10.35
N ILE A 128 4.81 -3.88 -9.87
CA ILE A 128 5.23 -2.48 -9.78
C ILE A 128 6.28 -2.32 -8.69
N ASN A 129 7.25 -1.45 -8.90
CA ASN A 129 8.32 -1.12 -7.96
C ASN A 129 7.95 0.05 -7.06
N ASP A 130 8.64 0.17 -5.93
CA ASP A 130 8.26 1.15 -4.89
C ASP A 130 8.61 2.58 -5.31
N ILE A 131 9.69 2.74 -6.10
CA ILE A 131 10.09 4.04 -6.66
C ILE A 131 9.26 4.46 -7.89
N GLY A 132 8.83 3.52 -8.73
CA GLY A 132 8.05 3.84 -9.94
C GLY A 132 6.56 4.03 -9.69
N TYR A 133 6.12 3.96 -8.44
CA TYR A 133 4.72 4.16 -8.07
C TYR A 133 4.37 5.60 -7.66
N VAL A 134 5.35 6.50 -7.60
CA VAL A 134 5.13 7.94 -7.35
C VAL A 134 4.33 8.62 -8.48
N LYS A 135 4.10 7.95 -9.62
CA LYS A 135 3.24 8.47 -10.69
C LYS A 135 1.77 8.26 -10.41
N LYS A 136 1.11 9.24 -9.78
CA LYS A 136 -0.32 9.49 -10.04
C LYS A 136 -0.67 10.94 -10.36
N THR A 137 0.19 11.91 -10.06
CA THR A 137 0.06 13.31 -10.49
C THR A 137 1.43 13.99 -10.64
N ASP A 138 1.50 15.04 -11.48
CA ASP A 138 2.70 15.90 -11.58
C ASP A 138 3.09 16.46 -10.20
N ALA A 139 2.09 16.76 -9.36
CA ALA A 139 2.28 17.25 -7.99
C ALA A 139 2.95 16.22 -7.06
N GLU A 140 2.53 14.96 -7.06
CA GLU A 140 3.15 13.90 -6.23
C GLU A 140 4.59 13.61 -6.64
N THR A 141 4.83 13.66 -7.95
CA THR A 141 6.16 13.43 -8.52
C THR A 141 7.12 14.59 -8.22
N GLN A 142 6.57 15.81 -8.18
CA GLN A 142 7.29 16.98 -7.72
C GLN A 142 7.66 16.90 -6.24
N VAL A 143 6.79 16.34 -5.37
CA VAL A 143 7.12 16.11 -3.95
C VAL A 143 8.30 15.16 -3.78
N LEU A 144 8.37 14.07 -4.56
CA LEU A 144 9.54 13.18 -4.54
C LEU A 144 10.82 13.90 -4.96
N PHE A 145 10.77 14.72 -6.02
CA PHE A 145 11.91 15.52 -6.42
C PHE A 145 12.35 16.50 -5.33
N GLU A 146 11.41 17.23 -4.73
CA GLU A 146 11.67 18.15 -3.63
C GLU A 146 12.27 17.43 -2.42
N PHE A 147 11.80 16.22 -2.09
CA PHE A 147 12.38 15.40 -1.04
C PHE A 147 13.84 15.02 -1.36
N ILE A 148 14.11 14.52 -2.57
CA ILE A 148 15.48 14.20 -3.02
C ILE A 148 16.37 15.44 -2.94
N ALA A 149 15.90 16.58 -3.42
CA ALA A 149 16.61 17.84 -3.40
C ALA A 149 16.83 18.37 -1.98
N HIS A 150 15.88 18.17 -1.07
CA HIS A 150 16.02 18.58 0.33
C HIS A 150 17.04 17.73 1.08
N ARG A 151 17.11 16.42 0.77
CA ARG A 151 18.07 15.47 1.35
C ARG A 151 19.47 15.56 0.75
N TYR A 152 19.57 16.06 -0.48
CA TYR A 152 20.84 16.29 -1.15
C TYR A 152 21.78 17.14 -0.27
N GLU A 153 22.97 16.61 0.02
CA GLU A 153 23.98 17.21 0.90
C GLU A 153 23.55 17.47 2.36
N SER A 154 22.31 17.16 2.76
CA SER A 154 21.78 17.41 4.11
C SER A 154 21.51 16.13 4.91
N GLY A 155 21.42 14.97 4.25
CA GLY A 155 21.53 13.68 4.93
C GLY A 155 21.35 12.47 4.03
N SER A 156 21.55 11.28 4.63
CA SER A 156 21.57 10.02 3.89
C SER A 156 20.19 9.59 3.41
N LEU A 157 20.17 8.93 2.25
CA LEU A 157 18.99 8.30 1.65
C LEU A 157 19.37 6.91 1.14
N ILE A 158 18.54 5.91 1.44
CA ILE A 158 18.68 4.56 0.88
C ILE A 158 17.54 4.35 -0.10
N ILE A 159 17.87 3.96 -1.33
CA ILE A 159 16.89 3.70 -2.39
C ILE A 159 17.09 2.28 -2.92
N THR A 160 15.99 1.55 -3.05
CA THR A 160 15.97 0.27 -3.77
C THR A 160 15.22 0.44 -5.08
N ALA A 161 15.86 0.13 -6.20
CA ALA A 161 15.25 0.17 -7.53
C ALA A 161 15.49 -1.14 -8.27
N ASN A 162 14.50 -1.57 -9.04
CA ASN A 162 14.54 -2.75 -9.90
C ASN A 162 14.66 -2.38 -11.40
N HIS A 163 14.74 -1.09 -11.71
CA HIS A 163 14.91 -0.55 -13.05
C HIS A 163 16.19 0.27 -13.11
N PRO A 164 16.98 0.16 -14.21
CA PRO A 164 18.17 0.97 -14.39
C PRO A 164 17.79 2.45 -14.51
N PHE A 165 18.73 3.36 -14.20
CA PHE A 165 18.51 4.81 -14.27
C PHE A 165 18.01 5.28 -15.65
N SER A 166 18.40 4.60 -16.73
CA SER A 166 17.93 4.89 -18.09
C SER A 166 16.42 4.68 -18.30
N ALA A 167 15.74 4.01 -17.37
CA ALA A 167 14.29 3.79 -17.41
C ALA A 167 13.53 4.71 -16.45
N TRP A 168 14.20 5.65 -15.78
CA TRP A 168 13.58 6.52 -14.77
C TRP A 168 12.78 7.70 -15.35
N ASP A 169 12.79 7.92 -16.68
CA ASP A 169 11.81 8.81 -17.33
C ASP A 169 10.36 8.32 -17.11
N GLN A 170 10.20 7.05 -16.74
CA GLN A 170 8.93 6.49 -16.31
C GLN A 170 8.53 6.92 -14.90
N ILE A 171 9.40 7.57 -14.12
CA ILE A 171 9.16 7.97 -12.73
C ILE A 171 8.84 9.46 -12.65
N PHE A 172 9.63 10.33 -13.28
CA PHE A 172 9.36 11.77 -13.29
C PHE A 172 8.47 12.19 -14.47
N PRO A 173 7.79 13.36 -14.42
CA PRO A 173 6.87 13.79 -15.46
C PRO A 173 7.60 14.24 -16.73
N ASP A 174 8.79 14.82 -16.56
CA ASP A 174 9.66 15.25 -17.66
C ASP A 174 11.11 14.76 -17.48
N SER A 175 11.83 14.73 -18.59
CA SER A 175 13.20 14.18 -18.64
C SER A 175 14.23 15.11 -17.95
N MET A 176 13.99 16.42 -17.89
CA MET A 176 14.89 17.34 -17.18
C MET A 176 14.83 17.11 -15.67
N MET A 177 13.62 16.95 -15.10
CA MET A 177 13.43 16.60 -13.69
C MET A 177 14.04 15.22 -13.40
N THR A 178 13.87 14.25 -14.31
CA THR A 178 14.49 12.91 -14.18
C THR A 178 16.01 13.00 -14.04
N VAL A 179 16.67 13.69 -14.98
CA VAL A 179 18.13 13.85 -14.97
C VAL A 179 18.58 14.60 -13.72
N ALA A 180 17.87 15.67 -13.34
CA ALA A 180 18.17 16.45 -12.14
C ALA A 180 18.02 15.65 -10.83
N ALA A 181 17.05 14.74 -10.76
CA ALA A 181 16.87 13.84 -9.63
C ALA A 181 18.00 12.81 -9.57
N ILE A 182 18.31 12.16 -10.69
CA ILE A 182 19.37 11.17 -10.79
C ILE A 182 20.71 11.79 -10.39
N ASP A 183 21.05 12.96 -10.94
CA ASP A 183 22.30 13.67 -10.66
C ASP A 183 22.53 13.87 -9.16
N ARG A 184 21.50 14.36 -8.44
CA ARG A 184 21.54 14.53 -6.98
C ARG A 184 21.69 13.21 -6.23
N LEU A 185 21.02 12.16 -6.69
CA LEU A 185 21.10 10.84 -6.06
C LEU A 185 22.48 10.24 -6.22
N ILE A 186 23.08 10.31 -7.41
CA ILE A 186 24.33 9.62 -7.71
C ILE A 186 25.58 10.38 -7.29
N HIS A 187 25.51 11.71 -7.09
CA HIS A 187 26.67 12.53 -6.77
C HIS A 187 27.43 12.05 -5.51
N HIS A 188 26.69 11.62 -4.48
CA HIS A 188 27.24 11.06 -3.24
C HIS A 188 26.67 9.67 -2.93
N ALA A 189 26.53 8.82 -3.95
CA ALA A 189 26.02 7.46 -3.78
C ALA A 189 27.10 6.39 -3.70
N THR A 190 26.79 5.33 -2.96
CA THR A 190 27.35 4.00 -3.18
C THR A 190 26.28 3.15 -3.85
N ILE A 191 26.52 2.74 -5.11
CA ILE A 191 25.59 1.90 -5.85
C ILE A 191 25.97 0.44 -5.61
N ILE A 192 25.03 -0.34 -5.08
CA ILE A 192 25.18 -1.77 -4.88
C ILE A 192 24.28 -2.48 -5.90
N GLU A 193 24.90 -3.08 -6.91
CA GLU A 193 24.18 -3.91 -7.87
C GLU A 193 23.95 -5.30 -7.27
N LEU A 194 22.68 -5.70 -7.19
CA LEU A 194 22.27 -6.98 -6.63
C LEU A 194 21.98 -7.96 -7.76
N GLU A 195 22.94 -8.86 -8.01
CA GLU A 195 22.78 -9.98 -8.93
C GLU A 195 22.39 -11.26 -8.17
N GLY A 196 21.42 -12.02 -8.71
CA GLY A 196 21.06 -13.31 -8.15
C GLY A 196 19.65 -13.78 -8.49
N GLU A 197 19.40 -15.06 -8.23
CA GLU A 197 18.05 -15.57 -8.31
C GLU A 197 17.16 -15.00 -7.20
N SER A 198 15.89 -14.77 -7.51
CA SER A 198 14.92 -14.30 -6.52
C SER A 198 14.83 -15.25 -5.32
N TYR A 199 15.16 -14.75 -4.13
CA TYR A 199 15.00 -15.46 -2.86
C TYR A 199 13.58 -16.04 -2.69
N ARG A 200 12.56 -15.27 -3.11
CA ARG A 200 11.16 -15.70 -3.07
C ARG A 200 10.89 -16.92 -3.97
N LYS A 201 11.49 -16.96 -5.16
CA LYS A 201 11.37 -18.09 -6.10
C LYS A 201 12.01 -19.34 -5.49
N GLN A 202 13.20 -19.22 -4.91
CA GLN A 202 13.89 -20.35 -4.27
C GLN A 202 13.09 -20.91 -3.08
N HIS A 203 12.49 -20.05 -2.25
CA HIS A 203 11.67 -20.47 -1.13
C HIS A 203 10.39 -21.20 -1.58
N GLN A 204 9.73 -20.74 -2.66
CA GLN A 204 8.58 -21.42 -3.25
C GLN A 204 8.93 -22.80 -3.81
N LEU A 205 10.07 -22.92 -4.51
CA LEU A 205 10.54 -24.20 -5.04
C LEU A 205 10.84 -25.21 -3.92
N LYS A 206 11.46 -24.76 -2.82
CA LYS A 206 11.71 -25.60 -1.64
C LYS A 206 10.42 -26.10 -0.99
N GLN A 207 9.40 -25.25 -0.83
CA GLN A 207 8.09 -25.67 -0.28
C GLN A 207 7.29 -26.58 -1.22
N ALA A 208 7.41 -26.39 -2.54
CA ALA A 208 6.76 -27.26 -3.51
C ALA A 208 7.41 -28.66 -3.55
N GLY A 209 8.73 -28.73 -3.35
CA GLY A 209 9.47 -29.98 -3.24
C GLY A 209 9.12 -30.79 -1.98
N SER A 210 8.99 -30.13 -0.82
CA SER A 210 8.62 -30.82 0.43
C SER A 210 7.21 -31.41 0.39
N ARG A 211 6.24 -30.69 -0.20
CA ARG A 211 4.85 -31.20 -0.38
C ARG A 211 4.72 -32.37 -1.34
N LYS A 212 5.68 -32.56 -2.26
CA LYS A 212 5.69 -33.73 -3.14
C LYS A 212 6.17 -34.99 -2.42
N ASN A 213 7.12 -34.86 -1.49
CA ASN A 213 7.67 -35.99 -0.74
C ASN A 213 6.72 -36.52 0.36
N GLU A 214 5.76 -35.71 0.84
CA GLU A 214 4.75 -36.16 1.83
C GLU A 214 3.54 -36.88 1.21
N LYS A 215 3.40 -36.89 -0.13
CA LYS A 215 2.29 -37.54 -0.85
C LYS A 215 2.66 -38.85 -1.55
N THR A 216 3.84 -39.38 -1.24
CA THR A 216 4.35 -40.69 -1.65
C THR A 216 4.61 -41.53 -0.42
#